data_AF-A0A3M1NKS1-F1
#
_entry.id   AF-A0A3M1NKS1-F1
#
_cell.length_a   1.000
_cell.length_b   1.000
_cell.length_c   1.000
_cell.angle_alpha   90.00
_cell.angle_beta   90.00
_cell.angle_gamma   90.00
#
_symmetry.space_group_name_H-M   'P 1'
#
loop_
_entity.id
_entity.type
_entity.pdbx_description
1 polymer ?
#
loop_
_entity_poly.entity_id
_entity_poly.type
_entity_poly.pdbx_seq_one_letter_code
_entity_poly.pdbx_strand_id
1 'polypeptide(L)'
;MKPENEIVTWWLNKRGFFTINSINASKNKVIDMIALRMQKGVLKDFAHIEISCSTTTDNLTIEDYQNKFNDRTVTKMINQIINKYVGKDIPYQKVLVVGHTTKREELEKITGITILDFNKVLSEVLLELDKQNYQNNIIRSLQLIKYLHLAQPEMLARLITQQGTFQALTIPAREKLIKNLLKDSEIIRILAKKSFEEEIKEILRKSTLRQPEKLSKTIPEILSKRSNFKFLRELLKNKNMKEHLEKALTKKEIVRMMERKEKPLNYYMGG
;
A
#
# COMPACT_ATOMS: atom_id res chain seq x y z
N MET A 1 0.17 -26.25 12.43
CA MET A 1 -0.29 -24.88 12.72
C MET A 1 -0.52 -24.15 11.40
N LYS A 2 -1.55 -23.30 11.32
CA LYS A 2 -1.85 -22.47 10.14
C LYS A 2 -0.88 -21.28 10.08
N PRO A 3 -0.31 -20.94 8.90
CA PRO A 3 0.62 -19.81 8.76
C PRO A 3 0.10 -18.48 9.31
N GLU A 4 -1.18 -18.21 9.12
CA GLU A 4 -1.84 -16.97 9.53
C GLU A 4 -1.87 -16.84 11.05
N ASN A 5 -2.08 -17.94 11.77
CA ASN A 5 -2.04 -17.97 13.24
C ASN A 5 -0.64 -17.62 13.76
N GLU A 6 0.41 -18.09 13.09
CA GLU A 6 1.80 -17.81 13.48
C GLU A 6 2.19 -16.35 13.20
N ILE A 7 1.73 -15.80 12.08
CA ILE A 7 1.92 -14.40 11.72
C ILE A 7 1.23 -13.49 12.74
N VAL A 8 -0.03 -13.77 13.07
CA VAL A 8 -0.78 -13.01 14.09
C VAL A 8 -0.15 -13.19 15.47
N THR A 9 0.29 -14.40 15.82
CA THR A 9 1.00 -14.67 17.08
C THR A 9 2.24 -13.80 17.20
N TRP A 10 3.09 -13.79 16.17
CA TRP A 10 4.31 -12.99 16.18
C TRP A 10 4.00 -11.49 16.31
N TRP A 11 3.00 -11.00 15.56
CA TRP A 11 2.56 -9.61 15.59
C TRP A 11 2.07 -9.16 16.98
N LEU A 12 1.31 -10.02 17.66
CA LEU A 12 0.82 -9.81 19.03
C LEU A 12 1.96 -9.86 20.05
N ASN A 13 2.89 -10.80 19.91
CA ASN A 13 4.05 -10.93 20.81
C ASN A 13 4.92 -9.68 20.76
N LYS A 14 5.14 -9.10 19.57
CA LYS A 14 5.85 -7.81 19.42
C LYS A 14 5.15 -6.64 20.10
N ARG A 15 3.83 -6.74 20.32
CA ARG A 15 2.99 -5.77 21.05
C ARG A 15 2.82 -6.09 22.53
N GLY A 16 3.59 -7.06 23.05
CA GLY A 16 3.63 -7.45 24.46
C GLY A 16 2.49 -8.36 24.90
N PHE A 17 1.76 -8.97 23.96
CA PHE A 17 0.78 -10.00 24.28
C PHE A 17 1.48 -11.35 24.45
N PHE A 18 0.92 -12.19 25.30
CA PHE A 18 1.15 -13.63 25.35
C PHE A 18 -0.02 -14.32 24.69
N THR A 19 0.24 -15.36 23.91
CA THR A 19 -0.79 -16.05 23.13
C THR A 19 -0.89 -17.52 23.50
N ILE A 20 -2.10 -18.05 23.53
CA ILE A 20 -2.40 -19.48 23.62
C ILE A 20 -3.14 -19.86 22.34
N ASN A 21 -2.57 -20.79 21.58
CA ASN A 21 -3.04 -21.11 20.23
C ASN A 21 -3.78 -22.46 20.20
N SER A 22 -4.69 -22.62 19.24
CA SER A 22 -5.35 -23.89 18.91
C SER A 22 -5.97 -24.59 20.11
N ILE A 23 -6.83 -23.86 20.83
CA ILE A 23 -7.47 -24.32 22.05
C ILE A 23 -8.67 -25.21 21.67
N ASN A 24 -8.67 -26.46 22.10
CA ASN A 24 -9.78 -27.38 21.87
C ASN A 24 -10.97 -27.02 22.77
N ALA A 25 -12.08 -26.58 22.18
CA ALA A 25 -13.31 -26.20 22.87
C ALA A 25 -14.34 -27.33 22.96
N SER A 26 -13.92 -28.59 22.72
CA SER A 26 -14.74 -29.81 22.59
C SER A 26 -15.53 -29.94 21.28
N LYS A 27 -16.01 -31.16 20.98
CA LYS A 27 -16.90 -31.47 19.84
C LYS A 27 -16.47 -30.85 18.51
N ASN A 28 -15.23 -31.11 18.12
CA ASN A 28 -14.60 -30.64 16.87
C ASN A 28 -14.49 -29.11 16.72
N LYS A 29 -14.63 -28.34 17.81
CA LYS A 29 -14.41 -26.89 17.79
C LYS A 29 -13.03 -26.54 18.33
N VAL A 30 -12.36 -25.64 17.63
CA VAL A 30 -11.06 -25.12 18.00
C VAL A 30 -11.17 -23.61 18.02
N ILE A 31 -10.81 -23.01 19.15
CA ILE A 31 -10.58 -21.58 19.25
C ILE A 31 -9.18 -21.31 18.71
N ASP A 32 -9.07 -20.40 17.76
CA ASP A 32 -7.78 -20.16 17.10
C ASP A 32 -6.73 -19.62 18.08
N MET A 33 -7.09 -18.60 18.86
CA MET A 33 -6.15 -17.95 19.76
C MET A 33 -6.82 -17.20 20.92
N ILE A 34 -6.15 -17.22 22.07
CA ILE A 34 -6.37 -16.27 23.16
C ILE A 34 -5.11 -15.42 23.30
N ALA A 35 -5.27 -14.11 23.41
CA ALA A 35 -4.18 -13.18 23.64
C ALA A 35 -4.40 -12.41 24.95
N LEU A 36 -3.38 -12.34 25.79
CA LEU A 36 -3.41 -11.63 27.06
C LEU A 36 -2.22 -10.70 27.20
N ARG A 37 -2.42 -9.51 27.77
CA ARG A 37 -1.35 -8.54 28.01
C ARG A 37 -1.38 -8.07 29.44
N MET A 38 -0.25 -8.21 30.11
CA MET A 38 -0.04 -7.73 31.48
C MET A 38 0.69 -6.38 31.45
N GLN A 39 0.28 -5.44 32.29
CA GLN A 39 0.99 -4.18 32.51
C GLN A 39 1.21 -3.99 34.02
N LYS A 40 2.47 -3.91 34.45
CA LYS A 40 2.86 -3.77 35.87
C LYS A 40 2.22 -4.82 36.79
N GLY A 41 2.17 -6.07 36.35
CA GLY A 41 1.59 -7.19 37.12
C GLY A 41 0.06 -7.26 37.10
N VAL A 42 -0.63 -6.33 36.43
CA VAL A 42 -2.10 -6.33 36.29
C VAL A 42 -2.48 -6.71 34.86
N LEU A 43 -3.50 -7.56 34.73
CA LEU A 43 -4.06 -7.88 33.42
C LEU A 43 -4.73 -6.64 32.83
N LYS A 44 -4.25 -6.22 31.65
CA LYS A 44 -4.75 -5.06 30.94
C LYS A 44 -5.73 -5.45 29.84
N ASP A 45 -5.35 -6.44 29.05
CA ASP A 45 -6.11 -6.87 27.88
C ASP A 45 -6.25 -8.39 27.88
N PHE A 46 -7.44 -8.86 27.51
CA PHE A 46 -7.73 -10.26 27.22
C PHE A 46 -8.61 -10.31 25.97
N ALA A 47 -8.16 -11.05 24.97
CA ALA A 47 -8.85 -11.16 23.69
C ALA A 47 -9.00 -12.61 23.26
N HIS A 48 -10.21 -12.96 22.81
CA HIS A 48 -10.48 -14.15 22.01
C HIS A 48 -10.35 -13.75 20.54
N ILE A 49 -9.44 -14.41 19.82
CA ILE A 49 -9.10 -14.09 18.45
C ILE A 49 -9.43 -15.28 17.54
N GLU A 50 -10.20 -15.03 16.50
CA GLU A 50 -10.51 -15.96 15.42
C GLU A 50 -9.89 -15.47 14.10
N ILE A 51 -9.30 -16.37 13.32
CA ILE A 51 -8.55 -16.02 12.11
C ILE A 51 -9.21 -16.68 10.90
N SER A 52 -9.63 -15.85 9.94
CA SER A 52 -10.35 -16.26 8.74
C SER A 52 -9.75 -15.59 7.51
N CYS A 53 -8.66 -16.16 7.01
CA CYS A 53 -7.87 -15.61 5.89
C CYS A 53 -7.90 -16.48 4.62
N SER A 54 -8.70 -17.55 4.61
CA SER A 54 -8.80 -18.46 3.46
C SER A 54 -9.26 -17.72 2.21
N THR A 55 -8.78 -18.13 1.03
CA THR A 55 -9.31 -17.64 -0.26
C THR A 55 -10.76 -18.06 -0.53
N THR A 56 -11.33 -18.93 0.31
CA THR A 56 -12.72 -19.40 0.28
C THR A 56 -13.61 -18.74 1.35
N THR A 57 -13.15 -17.70 2.04
CA THR A 57 -13.89 -17.02 3.12
C THR A 57 -15.27 -16.50 2.74
N ASP A 58 -15.51 -16.29 1.45
CA ASP A 58 -16.78 -15.77 0.95
C ASP A 58 -17.94 -16.79 1.04
N ASN A 59 -17.64 -18.07 1.31
CA ASN A 59 -18.66 -19.10 1.53
C ASN A 59 -19.28 -19.06 2.94
N LEU A 60 -18.65 -18.37 3.90
CA LEU A 60 -19.18 -18.26 5.27
C LEU A 60 -20.23 -17.16 5.36
N THR A 61 -21.33 -17.43 6.06
CA THR A 61 -22.35 -16.44 6.40
C THR A 61 -21.89 -15.56 7.57
N ILE A 62 -22.53 -14.40 7.76
CA ILE A 62 -22.29 -13.53 8.93
C ILE A 62 -22.59 -14.27 10.24
N GLU A 63 -23.61 -15.13 10.24
CA GLU A 63 -23.96 -15.96 11.39
C GLU A 63 -22.86 -16.97 11.73
N ASP A 64 -22.20 -17.57 10.73
CA ASP A 64 -21.06 -18.45 10.95
C ASP A 64 -19.93 -17.75 11.70
N TYR A 65 -19.64 -16.50 11.35
CA TYR A 65 -18.63 -15.69 12.05
C TYR A 65 -19.03 -15.40 13.49
N GLN A 66 -20.30 -15.04 13.74
CA GLN A 66 -20.80 -14.80 15.10
C GLN A 66 -20.76 -16.08 15.95
N ASN A 67 -21.09 -17.22 15.35
CA ASN A 67 -21.10 -18.53 16.02
C ASN A 67 -19.70 -18.97 16.48
N LYS A 68 -18.63 -18.49 15.84
CA LYS A 68 -17.26 -18.72 16.35
C LYS A 68 -17.03 -18.12 17.73
N PHE A 69 -17.75 -17.06 18.10
CA PHE A 69 -17.59 -16.38 19.38
C PHE A 69 -18.70 -16.67 20.38
N ASN A 70 -19.92 -16.89 19.89
CA ASN A 70 -21.12 -16.98 20.73
C ASN A 70 -21.51 -18.43 21.06
N ASP A 71 -20.83 -19.42 20.47
CA ASP A 71 -21.11 -20.81 20.80
C ASP A 71 -20.90 -21.08 22.30
N ARG A 72 -21.82 -21.86 22.88
CA ARG A 72 -21.83 -22.18 24.31
C ARG A 72 -20.58 -22.92 24.76
N THR A 73 -20.05 -23.84 23.94
CA THR A 73 -18.85 -24.61 24.28
C THR A 73 -17.60 -23.74 24.20
N VAL A 74 -17.53 -22.86 23.20
CA VAL A 74 -16.47 -21.84 23.07
C VAL A 74 -16.46 -20.90 24.27
N THR A 75 -17.60 -20.29 24.58
CA THR A 75 -17.73 -19.35 25.71
C THR A 75 -17.33 -20.01 27.03
N LYS A 76 -17.78 -21.26 27.25
CA LYS A 76 -17.41 -22.03 28.45
C LYS A 76 -15.90 -22.27 28.52
N MET A 77 -15.27 -22.65 27.40
CA MET A 77 -13.82 -22.89 27.36
C MET A 77 -13.02 -21.62 27.61
N ILE A 78 -13.44 -20.48 27.04
CA ILE A 78 -12.78 -19.19 27.29
C ILE A 78 -12.86 -18.82 28.76
N ASN A 79 -14.04 -18.93 29.39
CA ASN A 79 -14.21 -18.63 30.80
C ASN A 79 -13.39 -19.58 31.70
N GLN A 80 -13.22 -20.85 31.31
CA GLN A 80 -12.33 -21.78 32.00
C GLN A 80 -10.87 -21.34 31.92
N ILE A 81 -10.41 -20.86 30.76
CA ILE A 81 -9.05 -20.36 30.57
C ILE A 81 -8.84 -19.07 31.36
N ILE A 82 -9.79 -18.13 31.31
CA ILE A 82 -9.78 -16.92 32.13
C ILE A 82 -9.64 -17.28 33.60
N ASN A 83 -10.49 -18.16 34.12
CA ASN A 83 -10.41 -18.58 35.52
C ASN A 83 -9.08 -19.26 35.85
N LYS A 84 -8.52 -20.07 34.93
CA LYS A 84 -7.25 -20.76 35.11
C LYS A 84 -6.05 -19.81 35.22
N TYR A 85 -5.99 -18.77 34.39
CA TYR A 85 -4.81 -17.90 34.31
C TYR A 85 -4.97 -16.56 35.04
N VAL A 86 -6.21 -16.10 35.23
CA VAL A 86 -6.53 -14.81 35.85
C VAL A 86 -7.14 -14.97 37.25
N GLY A 87 -7.82 -16.10 37.52
CA GLY A 87 -8.44 -16.39 38.82
C GLY A 87 -9.74 -15.64 39.11
N LYS A 88 -10.26 -14.88 38.16
CA LYS A 88 -11.56 -14.18 38.27
C LYS A 88 -12.19 -14.01 36.90
N ASP A 89 -13.51 -13.91 36.88
CA ASP A 89 -14.25 -13.62 35.65
C ASP A 89 -14.02 -12.16 35.23
N ILE A 90 -13.71 -11.96 33.95
CA ILE A 90 -13.44 -10.65 33.37
C ILE A 90 -14.07 -10.58 31.98
N PRO A 91 -14.48 -9.38 31.53
CA PRO A 91 -14.85 -9.21 30.14
C PRO A 91 -13.62 -9.42 29.25
N TYR A 92 -13.85 -9.98 28.07
CA TYR A 92 -12.83 -10.14 27.03
C TYR A 92 -13.28 -9.54 25.70
N GLN A 93 -12.31 -9.14 24.90
CA GLN A 93 -12.53 -8.63 23.56
C GLN A 93 -12.67 -9.78 22.58
N LYS A 94 -13.62 -9.66 21.64
CA LYS A 94 -13.76 -10.58 20.51
C LYS A 94 -13.13 -9.94 19.30
N VAL A 95 -12.14 -10.59 18.69
CA VAL A 95 -11.42 -10.07 17.53
C VAL A 95 -11.51 -11.08 16.40
N LEU A 96 -11.98 -10.65 15.25
CA LEU A 96 -11.98 -11.44 14.02
C LEU A 96 -10.94 -10.87 13.06
N VAL A 97 -9.90 -11.64 12.77
CA VAL A 97 -8.88 -11.30 11.77
C VAL A 97 -9.33 -11.88 10.43
N VAL A 98 -9.55 -11.02 9.44
CA VAL A 98 -10.02 -11.44 8.11
C VAL A 98 -9.06 -11.06 7.01
N GLY A 99 -8.94 -11.94 6.02
CA GLY A 99 -8.27 -11.64 4.76
C GLY A 99 -9.11 -10.73 3.86
N HIS A 100 -8.77 -10.71 2.56
CA HIS A 100 -9.60 -10.05 1.56
C HIS A 100 -10.95 -10.79 1.42
N THR A 101 -12.07 -10.07 1.59
CA THR A 101 -13.42 -10.62 1.45
C THR A 101 -14.38 -9.57 0.89
N THR A 102 -15.35 -10.02 0.11
CA THR A 102 -16.43 -9.19 -0.41
C THR A 102 -17.42 -8.73 0.66
N LYS A 103 -17.50 -9.44 1.80
CA LYS A 103 -18.45 -9.16 2.91
C LYS A 103 -17.93 -8.19 3.96
N ARG A 104 -16.88 -7.42 3.64
CA ARG A 104 -16.17 -6.58 4.61
C ARG A 104 -17.11 -5.60 5.33
N GLU A 105 -17.96 -4.90 4.58
CA GLU A 105 -18.89 -3.90 5.14
C GLU A 105 -19.95 -4.54 6.05
N GLU A 106 -20.37 -5.76 5.78
CA GLU A 106 -21.32 -6.50 6.62
C GLU A 106 -20.65 -6.97 7.92
N LEU A 107 -19.41 -7.46 7.83
CA LEU A 107 -18.63 -7.88 8.99
C LEU A 107 -18.37 -6.72 9.97
N GLU A 108 -18.10 -5.53 9.45
CA GLU A 108 -17.89 -4.32 10.28
C GLU A 108 -19.16 -3.86 11.02
N LYS A 109 -20.34 -4.31 10.61
CA LYS A 109 -21.62 -4.02 11.29
C LYS A 109 -21.90 -4.97 12.44
N ILE A 110 -21.13 -6.04 12.62
CA ILE A 110 -21.34 -6.99 13.72
C ILE A 110 -20.99 -6.34 15.05
N THR A 111 -21.99 -6.19 15.92
CA THR A 111 -21.79 -5.58 17.24
C THR A 111 -20.96 -6.48 18.16
N GLY A 112 -20.03 -5.88 18.90
CA GLY A 112 -19.23 -6.58 19.91
C GLY A 112 -18.06 -7.42 19.37
N ILE A 113 -17.79 -7.40 18.06
CA ILE A 113 -16.61 -8.06 17.44
C ILE A 113 -15.77 -7.00 16.72
N THR A 114 -14.48 -6.94 17.07
CA THR A 114 -13.52 -6.06 16.40
C THR A 114 -12.97 -6.74 15.16
N ILE A 115 -13.11 -6.11 13.99
CA ILE A 115 -12.64 -6.67 12.72
C ILE A 115 -11.25 -6.13 12.39
N LEU A 116 -10.26 -7.02 12.30
CA LEU A 116 -8.89 -6.70 11.92
C LEU A 116 -8.60 -7.19 10.49
N ASP A 117 -7.94 -6.37 9.68
CA ASP A 117 -7.49 -6.75 8.33
C ASP A 117 -6.14 -7.46 8.40
N PHE A 118 -6.11 -8.71 7.96
CA PHE A 118 -4.90 -9.51 7.92
C PHE A 118 -3.82 -8.90 7.01
N ASN A 119 -4.18 -8.18 5.94
CA ASN A 119 -3.20 -7.54 5.08
C ASN A 119 -2.42 -6.45 5.82
N LYS A 120 -3.09 -5.74 6.75
CA LYS A 120 -2.43 -4.75 7.62
C LYS A 120 -1.49 -5.43 8.60
N VAL A 121 -1.95 -6.51 9.26
CA VAL A 121 -1.11 -7.33 10.14
C VAL A 121 0.12 -7.83 9.41
N LEU A 122 -0.06 -8.46 8.25
CA LEU A 122 1.04 -8.98 7.44
C LEU A 122 2.01 -7.89 7.00
N SER A 123 1.50 -6.72 6.60
CA SER A 123 2.33 -5.57 6.22
C SER A 123 3.16 -5.06 7.39
N GLU A 124 2.57 -4.91 8.58
CA GLU A 124 3.28 -4.50 9.80
C GLU A 124 4.34 -5.52 10.18
N VAL A 125 4.03 -6.82 10.13
CA VAL A 125 5.01 -7.89 10.34
C VAL A 125 6.17 -7.75 9.35
N LEU A 126 5.89 -7.65 8.06
CA LEU A 126 6.94 -7.48 7.05
C LEU A 126 7.79 -6.23 7.30
N LEU A 127 7.21 -5.12 7.74
CA LEU A 127 7.97 -3.91 8.07
C LEU A 127 8.88 -4.11 9.28
N GLU A 128 8.38 -4.76 10.34
CA GLU A 128 9.10 -5.00 11.61
C GLU A 128 10.15 -6.11 11.54
N LEU A 129 10.11 -7.01 10.54
CA LEU A 129 11.11 -8.08 10.41
C LEU A 129 12.51 -7.51 10.19
N ASP A 130 13.44 -7.85 11.08
CA ASP A 130 14.86 -7.53 10.96
C ASP A 130 15.65 -8.71 10.35
N LYS A 131 16.99 -8.67 10.42
CA LYS A 131 17.88 -9.73 9.89
C LYS A 131 18.24 -10.82 10.92
N GLN A 132 17.59 -10.87 12.09
CA GLN A 132 17.89 -11.88 13.11
C GLN A 132 17.52 -13.30 12.66
N ASN A 133 18.15 -14.33 13.23
CA ASN A 133 17.80 -15.70 12.88
C ASN A 133 16.53 -16.17 13.61
N TYR A 134 15.38 -16.04 12.96
CA TYR A 134 14.10 -16.51 13.49
C TYR A 134 13.99 -18.04 13.41
N GLN A 135 13.72 -18.69 14.56
CA GLN A 135 13.47 -20.14 14.65
C GLN A 135 12.13 -20.56 14.04
N ASN A 136 11.15 -19.64 14.01
CA ASN A 136 9.85 -19.91 13.41
C ASN A 136 9.97 -19.92 11.89
N ASN A 137 9.76 -21.08 11.26
CA ASN A 137 9.92 -21.27 9.82
C ASN A 137 9.02 -20.36 8.97
N ILE A 138 7.82 -20.01 9.45
CA ILE A 138 6.89 -19.13 8.73
C ILE A 138 7.42 -17.70 8.73
N ILE A 139 7.83 -17.21 9.90
CA ILE A 139 8.45 -15.89 10.04
C ILE A 139 9.78 -15.81 9.29
N ARG A 140 10.59 -16.87 9.35
CA ARG A 140 11.83 -17.00 8.59
C ARG A 140 11.58 -16.93 7.08
N SER A 141 10.52 -17.58 6.60
CA SER A 141 10.13 -17.53 5.19
C SER A 141 9.72 -16.12 4.76
N LEU A 142 8.94 -15.40 5.57
CA LEU A 142 8.61 -14.00 5.32
C LEU A 142 9.85 -13.10 5.31
N GLN A 143 10.80 -13.35 6.21
CA GLN A 143 12.07 -12.64 6.25
C GLN A 143 12.90 -12.88 4.98
N LEU A 144 12.95 -14.13 4.48
CA LEU A 144 13.61 -14.46 3.21
C LEU A 144 12.96 -13.73 2.05
N ILE A 145 11.63 -13.67 1.97
CA ILE A 145 10.92 -12.90 0.95
C ILE A 145 11.31 -11.43 1.03
N LYS A 146 11.29 -10.82 2.23
CA LYS A 146 11.65 -9.41 2.43
C LYS A 146 13.08 -9.11 1.97
N TYR A 147 14.06 -9.87 2.46
CA TYR A 147 15.48 -9.50 2.29
C TYR A 147 16.16 -10.12 1.08
N LEU A 148 15.62 -11.19 0.50
CA LEU A 148 16.18 -11.78 -0.71
C LEU A 148 15.42 -11.38 -1.96
N HIS A 149 14.08 -11.32 -1.91
CA HIS A 149 13.28 -11.02 -3.10
C HIS A 149 12.94 -9.53 -3.18
N LEU A 150 12.32 -8.96 -2.13
CA LEU A 150 11.88 -7.55 -2.17
C LEU A 150 13.05 -6.56 -2.13
N ALA A 151 14.19 -6.97 -1.56
CA ALA A 151 15.41 -6.15 -1.57
C ALA A 151 16.12 -6.10 -2.94
N GLN A 152 15.77 -6.97 -3.89
CA GLN A 152 16.32 -6.99 -5.24
C GLN A 152 15.38 -6.22 -6.18
N PRO A 153 15.74 -5.00 -6.63
CA PRO A 153 14.87 -4.16 -7.45
C PRO A 153 14.42 -4.84 -8.74
N GLU A 154 15.29 -5.63 -9.36
CA GLU A 154 15.01 -6.34 -10.61
C GLU A 154 13.95 -7.42 -10.41
N MET A 155 14.01 -8.16 -9.31
CA MET A 155 13.02 -9.19 -8.98
C MET A 155 11.67 -8.58 -8.65
N LEU A 156 11.65 -7.49 -7.87
CA LEU A 156 10.42 -6.75 -7.60
C LEU A 156 9.82 -6.18 -8.88
N ALA A 157 10.63 -5.59 -9.76
CA ALA A 157 10.18 -5.09 -11.05
C ALA A 157 9.58 -6.23 -11.88
N ARG A 158 10.19 -7.42 -11.92
CA ARG A 158 9.63 -8.59 -12.62
C ARG A 158 8.27 -9.00 -12.06
N LEU A 159 8.10 -9.05 -10.73
CA LEU A 159 6.81 -9.36 -10.11
C LEU A 159 5.71 -8.35 -10.51
N ILE A 160 6.08 -7.07 -10.60
CA ILE A 160 5.14 -6.00 -10.98
C ILE A 160 4.85 -5.99 -12.48
N THR A 161 5.86 -6.25 -13.32
CA THR A 161 5.81 -5.97 -14.76
C THR A 161 5.50 -7.20 -15.62
N GLN A 162 5.78 -8.42 -15.15
CA GLN A 162 5.68 -9.64 -15.95
C GLN A 162 4.32 -9.72 -16.67
N GLN A 163 4.40 -9.94 -17.98
CA GLN A 163 3.30 -10.42 -18.81
C GLN A 163 3.59 -11.91 -19.04
N GLY A 164 2.77 -12.77 -18.44
CA GLY A 164 2.95 -14.22 -18.44
C GLY A 164 1.77 -14.90 -17.75
N THR A 165 1.84 -16.23 -17.55
CA THR A 165 0.76 -17.03 -16.94
C THR A 165 0.45 -16.66 -15.49
N PHE A 166 1.41 -16.08 -14.77
CA PHE A 166 1.20 -15.54 -13.43
C PHE A 166 1.37 -14.01 -13.45
N GLN A 167 0.25 -13.30 -13.29
CA GLN A 167 0.20 -11.85 -13.23
C GLN A 167 -0.10 -11.42 -11.79
N ALA A 168 0.93 -11.03 -11.02
CA ALA A 168 0.76 -10.63 -9.62
C ALA A 168 -0.10 -9.37 -9.46
N LEU A 169 -0.04 -8.46 -10.44
CA LEU A 169 -0.86 -7.24 -10.48
C LEU A 169 -1.54 -7.07 -11.84
N THR A 170 -2.85 -6.87 -11.81
CA THR A 170 -3.67 -6.46 -12.97
C THR A 170 -3.26 -5.08 -13.48
N ILE A 171 -3.61 -4.73 -14.71
CA ILE A 171 -3.32 -3.41 -15.29
C ILE A 171 -3.85 -2.27 -14.39
N PRO A 172 -5.12 -2.27 -13.94
CA PRO A 172 -5.62 -1.23 -13.04
C PRO A 172 -4.86 -1.15 -11.71
N ALA A 173 -4.43 -2.29 -11.16
CA ALA A 173 -3.63 -2.32 -9.94
C ALA A 173 -2.23 -1.72 -10.16
N ARG A 174 -1.60 -1.98 -11.30
CA ARG A 174 -0.31 -1.37 -11.68
C ARG A 174 -0.45 0.15 -11.84
N GLU A 175 -1.50 0.63 -12.50
CA GLU A 175 -1.76 2.06 -12.62
C GLU A 175 -1.92 2.73 -11.24
N LYS A 176 -2.68 2.10 -10.35
CA LYS A 176 -2.87 2.60 -8.98
C LYS A 176 -1.55 2.61 -8.20
N LEU A 177 -0.73 1.57 -8.34
CA LEU A 177 0.61 1.51 -7.75
C LEU A 177 1.48 2.67 -8.24
N ILE A 178 1.59 2.87 -9.56
CA ILE A 178 2.39 3.95 -10.15
C ILE A 178 1.88 5.32 -9.68
N LYS A 179 0.56 5.54 -9.66
CA LYS A 179 -0.05 6.78 -9.13
C LYS A 179 0.31 7.02 -7.66
N ASN A 180 0.34 5.97 -6.84
CA ASN A 180 0.73 6.11 -5.44
C ASN A 180 2.23 6.42 -5.29
N LEU A 181 3.10 5.78 -6.09
CA LEU A 181 4.53 6.08 -6.10
C LEU A 181 4.81 7.53 -6.53
N LEU A 182 4.12 8.03 -7.56
CA LEU A 182 4.29 9.40 -8.06
C LEU A 182 3.70 10.48 -7.15
N LYS A 183 2.95 10.11 -6.10
CA LYS A 183 2.53 11.05 -5.04
C LYS A 183 3.59 11.23 -3.96
N ASP A 184 4.55 10.33 -3.88
CA ASP A 184 5.61 10.38 -2.89
C ASP A 184 6.70 11.37 -3.33
N SER A 185 6.98 12.38 -2.48
CA SER A 185 7.98 13.41 -2.77
C SER A 185 9.40 12.86 -2.92
N GLU A 186 9.74 11.77 -2.23
CA GLU A 186 11.05 11.13 -2.36
C GLU A 186 11.21 10.46 -3.71
N ILE A 187 10.17 9.80 -4.21
CA ILE A 187 10.16 9.22 -5.56
C ILE A 187 10.29 10.33 -6.62
N ILE A 188 9.55 11.43 -6.47
CA ILE A 188 9.67 12.59 -7.37
C ILE A 188 11.12 13.12 -7.35
N ARG A 189 11.73 13.25 -6.17
CA ARG A 189 13.12 13.69 -6.00
C ARG A 189 14.12 12.75 -6.69
N ILE A 190 13.87 11.43 -6.66
CA ILE A 190 14.69 10.44 -7.36
C ILE A 190 14.54 10.59 -8.88
N LEU A 191 13.32 10.70 -9.39
CA LEU A 191 13.05 10.87 -10.82
C LEU A 191 13.58 12.19 -11.38
N ALA A 192 13.70 13.23 -10.55
CA ALA A 192 14.28 14.52 -10.94
C ALA A 192 15.81 14.49 -11.17
N LYS A 193 16.49 13.37 -10.88
CA LYS A 193 17.93 13.25 -11.09
C LYS A 193 18.25 13.08 -12.58
N LYS A 194 19.40 13.62 -13.00
CA LYS A 194 19.92 13.51 -14.38
C LYS A 194 19.98 12.07 -14.90
N SER A 195 20.24 11.10 -14.02
CA SER A 195 20.30 9.68 -14.36
C SER A 195 19.00 9.10 -14.90
N PHE A 196 17.85 9.78 -14.72
CA PHE A 196 16.53 9.35 -15.21
C PHE A 196 16.03 10.16 -16.42
N GLU A 197 16.85 11.07 -16.97
CA GLU A 197 16.41 11.94 -18.08
C GLU A 197 16.00 11.16 -19.33
N GLU A 198 16.70 10.07 -19.67
CA GLU A 198 16.40 9.27 -20.86
C GLU A 198 15.08 8.50 -20.69
N GLU A 199 14.82 7.94 -19.52
CA GLU A 199 13.56 7.28 -19.19
C GLU A 199 12.39 8.27 -19.22
N ILE A 200 12.57 9.49 -18.70
CA ILE A 200 11.56 10.54 -18.75
C ILE A 200 11.27 10.96 -20.21
N LYS A 201 12.30 11.13 -21.03
CA LYS A 201 12.13 11.44 -22.47
C LYS A 201 11.32 10.35 -23.16
N GLU A 202 11.61 9.08 -22.88
CA GLU A 202 10.90 7.95 -23.46
C GLU A 202 9.43 7.90 -23.00
N ILE A 203 9.15 8.19 -21.72
CA ILE A 203 7.79 8.35 -21.20
C ILE A 203 7.06 9.46 -21.96
N LEU A 204 7.67 10.64 -22.10
CA LEU A 204 7.05 11.77 -22.81
C LEU A 204 6.76 11.41 -24.28
N ARG A 205 7.70 10.74 -24.96
CA ARG A 205 7.56 10.29 -26.35
C ARG A 205 6.40 9.31 -26.55
N LYS A 206 6.16 8.43 -25.58
CA LYS A 206 5.07 7.43 -25.60
C LYS A 206 3.74 7.96 -25.04
N SER A 207 3.79 9.05 -24.28
CA SER A 207 2.60 9.64 -23.66
C SER A 207 1.72 10.42 -24.64
N THR A 208 0.56 10.83 -24.16
CA THR A 208 -0.31 11.79 -24.88
C THR A 208 0.30 13.19 -24.99
N LEU A 209 1.30 13.53 -24.18
CA LEU A 209 2.03 14.80 -24.25
C LEU A 209 3.01 14.86 -25.44
N ARG A 210 3.14 13.79 -26.24
CA ARG A 210 3.81 13.88 -27.54
C ARG A 210 3.05 14.76 -28.54
N GLN A 211 1.75 14.98 -28.31
CA GLN A 211 0.91 15.83 -29.15
C GLN A 211 1.24 17.30 -28.88
N PRO A 212 1.66 18.09 -29.89
CA PRO A 212 2.07 19.48 -29.70
C PRO A 212 1.04 20.33 -28.97
N GLU A 213 -0.25 20.12 -29.25
CA GLU A 213 -1.36 20.89 -28.66
C GLU A 213 -1.54 20.62 -27.18
N LYS A 214 -1.31 19.38 -26.73
CA LYS A 214 -1.39 19.02 -25.30
C LYS A 214 -0.13 19.47 -24.57
N LEU A 215 1.03 19.31 -25.20
CA LEU A 215 2.29 19.74 -24.62
C LEU A 215 2.33 21.25 -24.39
N SER A 216 1.90 22.04 -25.38
CA SER A 216 1.88 23.51 -25.29
C SER A 216 0.95 24.02 -24.19
N LYS A 217 -0.17 23.33 -23.93
CA LYS A 217 -1.08 23.64 -22.81
C LYS A 217 -0.48 23.28 -21.45
N THR A 218 0.33 22.21 -21.38
CA THR A 218 0.87 21.70 -20.11
C THR A 218 2.16 22.43 -19.69
N ILE A 219 3.01 22.84 -20.63
CA ILE A 219 4.29 23.53 -20.33
C ILE A 219 4.13 24.74 -19.39
N PRO A 220 3.13 25.64 -19.58
CA PRO A 220 2.92 26.77 -18.68
C PRO A 220 2.56 26.38 -17.24
N GLU A 221 1.96 25.21 -17.03
CA GLU A 221 1.62 24.69 -15.68
C GLU A 221 2.85 24.11 -14.99
N ILE A 222 3.84 23.63 -15.76
CA ILE A 222 5.08 23.04 -15.26
C ILE A 222 6.14 24.10 -14.98
N LEU A 223 6.28 25.09 -15.87
CA LEU A 223 7.35 26.09 -15.79
C LEU A 223 6.92 27.31 -14.98
N SER A 224 7.76 27.71 -14.01
CA SER A 224 7.64 29.03 -13.39
C SER A 224 7.76 30.15 -14.44
N LYS A 225 7.24 31.35 -14.14
CA LYS A 225 7.36 32.53 -15.02
C LYS A 225 8.81 32.77 -15.49
N ARG A 226 9.79 32.60 -14.59
CA ARG A 226 11.22 32.77 -14.89
C ARG A 226 11.77 31.64 -15.77
N SER A 227 11.33 30.41 -15.53
CA SER A 227 11.73 29.24 -16.31
C SER A 227 11.12 29.25 -17.72
N ASN A 228 9.90 29.78 -17.86
CA ASN A 228 9.21 29.88 -19.14
C ASN A 228 9.97 30.80 -20.11
N PHE A 229 10.45 31.96 -19.63
CA PHE A 229 11.26 32.86 -20.47
C PHE A 229 12.58 32.19 -20.92
N LYS A 230 13.24 31.47 -20.01
CA LYS A 230 14.45 30.71 -20.35
C LYS A 230 14.15 29.61 -21.36
N PHE A 231 13.05 28.88 -21.19
CA PHE A 231 12.61 27.85 -22.13
C PHE A 231 12.38 28.43 -23.53
N LEU A 232 11.61 29.51 -23.66
CA LEU A 232 11.38 30.17 -24.95
C LEU A 232 12.70 30.64 -25.59
N ARG A 233 13.61 31.20 -24.78
CA ARG A 233 14.92 31.62 -25.27
C ARG A 233 15.76 30.45 -25.79
N GLU A 234 15.79 29.32 -25.09
CA GLU A 234 16.51 28.12 -25.53
C GLU A 234 15.83 27.46 -26.75
N LEU A 235 14.49 27.48 -26.81
CA LEU A 235 13.73 27.00 -27.97
C LEU A 235 14.09 27.79 -29.24
N LEU A 236 14.18 29.12 -29.14
CA LEU A 236 14.55 30.01 -30.25
C LEU A 236 16.02 29.92 -30.65
N LYS A 237 16.91 29.44 -29.75
CA LYS A 237 18.32 29.18 -30.07
C LYS A 237 18.55 27.85 -30.79
N ASN A 238 17.60 26.93 -30.71
CA ASN A 238 17.70 25.65 -31.40
C ASN A 238 17.65 25.89 -32.91
N LYS A 239 18.76 25.60 -33.62
CA LYS A 239 18.93 25.90 -35.06
C LYS A 239 17.79 25.37 -35.91
N ASN A 240 17.34 24.14 -35.64
CA ASN A 240 16.25 23.50 -36.39
C ASN A 240 14.92 24.24 -36.18
N MET A 241 14.62 24.65 -34.95
CA MET A 241 13.40 25.41 -34.64
C MET A 241 13.45 26.83 -35.18
N LYS A 242 14.61 27.47 -35.13
CA LYS A 242 14.83 28.82 -35.67
C LYS A 242 14.57 28.85 -37.18
N GLU A 243 15.08 27.88 -37.93
CA GLU A 243 14.83 27.76 -39.38
C GLU A 243 13.35 27.53 -39.71
N HIS A 244 12.64 26.72 -38.91
CA HIS A 244 11.20 26.52 -39.08
C HIS A 244 10.38 27.78 -38.74
N LEU A 245 10.76 28.53 -37.71
CA LEU A 245 10.10 29.77 -37.31
C LEU A 245 10.38 30.93 -38.27
N GLU A 246 11.60 31.05 -38.80
CA GLU A 246 11.95 32.06 -39.80
C GLU A 246 11.23 31.83 -41.15
N LYS A 247 10.80 30.59 -41.43
CA LYS A 247 9.93 30.26 -42.58
C LYS A 247 8.44 30.55 -42.32
N ALA A 248 8.01 30.55 -41.06
CA ALA A 248 6.59 30.66 -40.68
C ALA A 248 6.18 32.05 -40.14
N LEU A 249 7.13 32.84 -39.65
CA LEU A 249 6.91 34.17 -39.06
C LEU A 249 7.82 35.20 -39.72
N THR A 250 7.36 36.45 -39.83
CA THR A 250 8.19 37.52 -40.38
C THR A 250 9.32 37.87 -39.39
N LYS A 251 10.53 38.20 -39.90
CA LYS A 251 11.70 38.62 -39.09
C LYS A 251 11.35 39.67 -38.02
N LYS A 252 10.36 40.53 -38.30
CA LYS A 252 9.89 41.61 -37.40
C LYS A 252 9.13 41.08 -36.18
N GLU A 253 8.45 39.95 -36.29
CA GLU A 253 7.73 39.29 -35.18
C GLU A 253 8.67 38.51 -34.28
N ILE A 254 9.66 37.83 -34.86
CA ILE A 254 10.72 37.12 -34.13
C ILE A 254 11.57 38.10 -33.32
N VAL A 255 11.97 39.22 -33.92
CA VAL A 255 12.72 40.30 -33.24
C VAL A 255 11.88 40.94 -32.13
N ARG A 256 10.57 41.20 -32.34
CA ARG A 256 9.67 41.69 -31.28
C ARG A 256 9.54 40.73 -30.09
N MET A 257 9.59 39.41 -30.31
CA MET A 257 9.61 38.42 -29.23
C MET A 257 10.96 38.39 -28.49
N MET A 258 12.07 38.66 -29.20
CA MET A 258 13.43 38.72 -28.63
C MET A 258 13.72 40.01 -27.86
N GLU A 259 13.10 41.14 -28.23
CA GLU A 259 13.37 42.47 -27.68
C GLU A 259 12.47 42.88 -26.50
N ARG A 260 11.39 42.14 -26.21
CA ARG A 260 10.54 42.40 -25.03
C ARG A 260 11.25 42.01 -23.73
N LYS A 261 12.17 42.87 -23.28
CA LYS A 261 12.36 43.15 -21.86
C LYS A 261 11.11 43.92 -21.41
N GLU A 262 10.28 43.25 -20.59
CA GLU A 262 9.14 43.82 -19.85
C GLU A 262 7.87 44.24 -20.64
N LYS A 263 6.87 43.35 -20.63
CA LYS A 263 5.61 43.47 -19.85
C LYS A 263 4.76 42.21 -20.11
N PRO A 264 4.02 41.70 -19.11
CA PRO A 264 3.19 40.52 -19.28
C PRO A 264 2.13 40.80 -20.36
N LEU A 265 2.00 39.92 -21.35
CA LEU A 265 0.86 39.94 -22.27
C LEU A 265 -0.41 39.61 -21.46
N ASN A 266 -1.06 40.64 -20.93
CA ASN A 266 -2.51 40.66 -20.80
C ASN A 266 -3.07 40.98 -22.20
N TYR A 267 -2.96 40.06 -23.15
CA TYR A 267 -3.66 40.16 -24.44
C TYR A 267 -3.65 38.76 -25.06
N TYR A 268 -4.70 38.00 -24.77
CA TYR A 268 -5.31 36.89 -25.52
C TYR A 268 -6.13 36.04 -24.53
N MET A 269 -7.14 36.65 -23.93
CA MET A 269 -8.32 36.03 -23.29
C MET A 269 -9.33 37.17 -23.15
N GLY A 270 -10.17 37.32 -24.16
CA GLY A 270 -11.21 38.33 -24.30
C GLY A 270 -12.03 37.96 -25.53
N GLY A 271 -13.01 37.06 -25.30
CA GLY A 271 -13.81 36.38 -26.30
C GLY A 271 -14.15 34.99 -25.82
#